data_AF-A0AA35QVI5-F1
#
_entry.id   AF-A0AA35QVI5-F1
#
_cell.length_a   1.000
_cell.length_b   1.000
_cell.length_c   1.000
_cell.angle_alpha   90.00
_cell.angle_beta   90.00
_cell.angle_gamma   90.00
#
_symmetry.space_group_name_H-M   'P 1'
#
loop_
_entity.id
_entity.type
_entity.pdbx_description
1 polymer ?
#
loop_
_entity_poly.entity_id
_entity_poly.type
_entity_poly.pdbx_seq_one_letter_code
_entity_poly.pdbx_strand_id
1 'polypeptide(L)'
;MSAAALNAFHNIWLRKMPGNSDLTLVVNNHPLPRNAEAQVLATTQNFNGYSIGSLVVFGYSFLLASFVLFLVNEKETKAKHLQFVSGVDVTSYWLATFAWDLLNALVPVVISFVLFAAFQVDGYTGQALGGILLLLVCYVIIITDEIIR
;
A
#
# COMPACT_ATOMS: atom_id res chain seq x y z
N MET A 1 2.01 -42.43 -3.01
CA MET A 1 1.91 -42.59 -4.47
C MET A 1 1.11 -41.41 -4.99
N SER A 2 1.64 -40.63 -5.93
CA SER A 2 0.99 -39.41 -6.43
C SER A 2 -0.26 -39.74 -7.24
N ALA A 3 -1.25 -38.84 -7.27
CA ALA A 3 -2.49 -39.02 -8.04
C ALA A 3 -2.23 -39.27 -9.54
N ALA A 4 -1.15 -38.68 -10.08
CA ALA A 4 -0.69 -38.91 -11.44
C ALA A 4 -0.23 -40.36 -11.69
N ALA A 5 0.46 -40.98 -10.73
CA ALA A 5 0.94 -42.36 -10.85
C ALA A 5 -0.23 -43.36 -10.84
N LEU A 6 -1.26 -43.11 -10.02
CA LEU A 6 -2.47 -43.93 -10.00
C LEU A 6 -3.27 -43.80 -11.31
N ASN A 7 -3.39 -42.59 -11.86
CA ASN A 7 -4.03 -42.38 -13.16
C ASN A 7 -3.26 -43.09 -14.30
N ALA A 8 -1.93 -43.02 -14.28
CA ALA A 8 -1.09 -43.73 -15.25
C ALA A 8 -1.27 -45.25 -15.17
N PHE A 9 -1.32 -45.82 -13.96
CA PHE A 9 -1.56 -47.24 -13.75
C PHE A 9 -2.92 -47.69 -14.32
N HIS A 10 -4.00 -46.95 -14.03
CA HIS A 10 -5.32 -47.23 -14.58
C HIS A 10 -5.35 -47.14 -16.10
N ASN A 11 -4.68 -46.14 -16.69
CA ASN A 11 -4.57 -46.01 -18.15
C ASN A 11 -3.85 -47.20 -18.79
N ILE A 12 -2.79 -47.72 -18.17
CA ILE A 12 -2.07 -48.90 -18.67
C ILE A 12 -2.95 -50.15 -18.57
N TRP A 13 -3.68 -50.31 -17.46
CA TRP A 13 -4.57 -51.45 -17.25
C TRP A 13 -5.74 -51.46 -18.24
N LEU A 14 -6.37 -50.30 -18.49
CA LEU A 14 -7.46 -50.15 -19.45
C LEU A 14 -7.04 -50.55 -20.87
N ARG A 15 -5.81 -50.19 -21.28
CA ARG A 15 -5.25 -50.55 -22.59
C ARG A 15 -4.98 -52.05 -22.77
N LYS A 16 -4.96 -52.84 -21.69
CA LYS A 16 -4.72 -54.29 -21.75
C LYS A 16 -6.00 -55.13 -21.90
N MET A 17 -7.18 -54.52 -21.80
CA MET A 17 -8.46 -55.24 -21.96
C MET A 17 -8.86 -55.39 -23.44
N PRO A 18 -9.42 -56.55 -23.84
CA PRO A 18 -9.85 -56.77 -25.22
C PRO A 18 -11.04 -55.86 -25.58
N GLY A 19 -10.90 -55.10 -26.68
CA GLY A 19 -11.96 -54.29 -27.27
C GLY A 19 -11.85 -52.77 -27.07
N ASN A 20 -10.86 -52.26 -26.32
CA ASN A 20 -10.84 -50.87 -25.85
C ASN A 20 -9.44 -50.21 -25.87
N SER A 21 -8.71 -50.29 -26.99
CA SER A 21 -7.34 -49.73 -27.11
C SER A 21 -7.24 -48.20 -27.06
N ASP A 22 -8.33 -47.50 -27.38
CA ASP A 22 -8.32 -46.04 -27.58
C ASP A 22 -8.84 -45.25 -26.36
N LEU A 23 -9.27 -45.93 -25.30
CA LEU A 23 -9.79 -45.27 -24.09
C LEU A 23 -8.65 -44.75 -23.21
N THR A 24 -8.75 -43.47 -22.85
CA THR A 24 -7.82 -42.80 -21.94
C THR A 24 -8.60 -42.07 -20.84
N LEU A 25 -8.23 -42.34 -19.60
CA LEU A 25 -8.78 -41.69 -18.41
C LEU A 25 -7.96 -40.43 -18.08
N VAL A 26 -8.65 -39.29 -18.02
CA VAL A 26 -8.08 -38.01 -17.59
C VAL A 26 -8.66 -37.67 -16.22
N VAL A 27 -7.79 -37.52 -15.23
CA VAL A 27 -8.17 -37.11 -13.87
C VAL A 27 -7.86 -35.63 -13.72
N ASN A 28 -8.90 -34.81 -13.64
CA ASN A 28 -8.80 -33.38 -13.35
C ASN A 28 -9.06 -33.16 -11.86
N ASN A 29 -8.03 -32.74 -11.12
CA ASN A 29 -8.20 -32.30 -9.75
C ASN A 29 -8.43 -30.79 -9.73
N HIS A 30 -9.70 -30.37 -9.65
CA HIS A 30 -10.03 -28.97 -9.42
C HIS A 30 -10.14 -28.72 -7.92
N PRO A 31 -9.44 -27.72 -7.35
CA PRO A 31 -9.53 -27.42 -5.94
C PRO A 31 -10.97 -27.04 -5.56
N LEU A 32 -11.42 -27.52 -4.42
CA LEU A 32 -12.73 -27.15 -3.89
C LEU A 32 -12.77 -25.64 -3.61
N PRO A 33 -13.92 -24.97 -3.83
CA PRO A 33 -14.09 -23.58 -3.45
C PRO A 33 -13.80 -23.44 -1.95
N ARG A 34 -13.00 -22.43 -1.59
CA ARG A 34 -12.62 -22.21 -0.19
C ARG A 34 -13.84 -21.83 0.65
N ASN A 35 -13.99 -22.49 1.81
CA ASN A 35 -14.95 -22.09 2.83
C ASN A 35 -14.59 -20.71 3.41
N ALA A 36 -15.57 -19.98 3.94
CA ALA A 36 -15.37 -18.64 4.50
C ALA A 36 -14.22 -18.59 5.54
N GLU A 37 -14.11 -19.60 6.41
CA GLU A 37 -13.03 -19.71 7.40
C GLU A 37 -11.65 -19.87 6.75
N ALA A 38 -11.55 -20.66 5.68
CA ALA A 38 -10.32 -20.86 4.93
C ALA A 38 -9.92 -19.64 4.10
N GLN A 39 -10.86 -18.75 3.79
CA GLN A 39 -10.61 -17.46 3.13
C GLN A 39 -10.11 -16.40 4.13
N VAL A 40 -10.70 -16.36 5.33
CA VAL A 40 -10.20 -15.51 6.42
C VAL A 40 -8.78 -15.93 6.80
N LEU A 41 -8.52 -17.23 6.96
CA LEU A 41 -7.16 -17.71 7.27
C LEU A 41 -6.15 -17.34 6.18
N ALA A 42 -6.54 -17.47 4.90
CA ALA A 42 -5.69 -17.05 3.78
C ALA A 42 -5.43 -15.53 3.78
N THR A 43 -6.42 -14.73 4.20
CA THR A 43 -6.28 -13.27 4.34
C THR A 43 -5.37 -12.90 5.50
N THR A 44 -5.52 -13.55 6.66
CA THR A 44 -4.65 -13.33 7.82
C THR A 44 -3.21 -13.80 7.56
N GLN A 45 -3.02 -14.80 6.70
CA GLN A 45 -1.70 -15.27 6.28
C GLN A 45 -1.08 -14.45 5.13
N ASN A 46 -1.77 -13.44 4.60
CA ASN A 46 -1.19 -12.51 3.61
C ASN A 46 -0.19 -11.55 4.29
N PHE A 47 0.97 -12.09 4.64
CA PHE A 47 2.09 -11.36 5.21
C PHE A 47 2.53 -10.17 4.33
N ASN A 48 2.43 -10.33 3.01
CA ASN A 48 2.89 -9.32 2.04
C ASN A 48 2.16 -7.97 2.21
N GLY A 49 0.84 -7.98 2.38
CA GLY A 49 0.07 -6.74 2.54
C GLY A 49 0.44 -5.98 3.82
N TYR A 50 0.57 -6.72 4.93
CA TYR A 50 0.97 -6.15 6.21
C TYR A 50 2.38 -5.55 6.17
N SER A 51 3.35 -6.26 5.57
CA SER A 51 4.73 -5.76 5.45
C SER A 51 4.83 -4.50 4.59
N ILE A 52 4.04 -4.41 3.51
CA ILE A 52 3.99 -3.21 2.67
C ILE A 52 3.40 -2.03 3.46
N GLY A 53 2.29 -2.26 4.18
CA GLY A 53 1.65 -1.23 5.00
C GLY A 53 2.58 -0.64 6.06
N SER A 54 3.33 -1.48 6.78
CA SER A 54 4.25 -1.00 7.82
C SER A 54 5.43 -0.21 7.26
N LEU A 55 5.98 -0.60 6.11
CA LEU A 55 7.04 0.14 5.43
C LEU A 55 6.59 1.54 4.98
N VAL A 56 5.35 1.65 4.48
CA VAL A 56 4.76 2.94 4.10
C VAL A 56 4.66 3.86 5.32
N VAL A 57 4.15 3.35 6.45
CA VAL A 57 4.07 4.13 7.71
C VAL A 57 5.44 4.60 8.17
N PHE A 58 6.46 3.74 8.12
CA PHE A 58 7.84 4.13 8.44
C PHE A 58 8.36 5.24 7.52
N GLY A 59 8.09 5.17 6.22
CA GLY A 59 8.47 6.21 5.26
C GLY A 59 7.84 7.57 5.60
N TYR A 60 6.55 7.57 5.95
CA TYR A 60 5.84 8.79 6.36
C TYR A 60 6.38 9.37 7.68
N SER A 61 6.78 8.52 8.65
CA SER A 61 7.41 8.98 9.89
C SER A 61 8.74 9.71 9.67
N PHE A 62 9.58 9.22 8.74
CA PHE A 62 10.84 9.88 8.39
C PHE A 62 10.61 11.22 7.68
N LEU A 63 9.63 11.27 6.77
CA LEU A 63 9.20 12.51 6.13
C LEU A 63 8.78 13.55 7.17
N LEU A 64 7.96 13.16 8.14
CA LEU A 64 7.54 14.04 9.22
C LEU A 64 8.72 14.57 10.04
N ALA A 65 9.64 13.69 10.44
CA ALA A 65 10.82 14.09 11.21
C ALA A 65 11.66 15.14 10.47
N SER A 66 11.75 15.07 9.14
CA SER A 66 12.44 16.07 8.32
C SER A 66 11.80 17.46 8.39
N PHE A 67 10.46 17.55 8.40
CA PHE A 67 9.76 18.84 8.51
C PHE A 67 9.93 19.47 9.89
N VAL A 68 9.90 18.65 10.95
CA VAL A 68 10.13 19.13 12.32
C VAL A 68 11.52 19.76 12.47
N LEU A 69 12.56 19.17 11.86
CA LEU A 69 13.91 19.73 11.89
C LEU A 69 14.02 21.09 11.20
N PHE A 70 13.32 21.28 10.08
CA PHE A 70 13.26 22.58 9.39
C PHE A 70 12.62 23.65 10.27
N LEU A 71 11.50 23.33 10.92
CA LEU A 71 10.81 24.23 11.84
C LEU A 71 11.69 24.61 13.04
N VAL A 72 12.42 23.65 13.60
CA VAL A 72 13.35 23.91 14.72
C VAL A 72 14.46 24.86 14.28
N ASN A 73 15.06 24.65 13.11
CA ASN A 73 16.07 25.58 12.56
C ASN A 73 15.51 26.99 12.31
N GLU A 74 14.26 27.11 11.88
CA GLU A 74 13.61 28.41 11.68
C GLU A 74 13.38 29.14 13.03
N LYS A 75 13.05 28.41 14.10
CA LYS A 75 12.93 28.95 15.46
C LYS A 75 14.27 29.42 16.02
N GLU A 76 15.35 28.66 15.82
CA GLU A 76 16.70 29.00 16.26
C GLU A 76 17.26 30.23 15.54
N THR A 77 17.03 30.35 14.23
CA THR A 77 17.52 31.47 13.41
C THR A 77 16.69 32.75 13.56
N LYS A 78 15.55 32.70 14.25
CA LYS A 78 14.59 33.82 14.39
C LYS A 78 14.17 34.45 13.06
N ALA A 79 14.18 33.68 11.97
CA ALA A 79 13.91 34.17 10.62
C ALA A 79 12.54 34.89 10.52
N LYS A 80 11.55 34.43 11.30
CA LYS A 80 10.22 35.04 11.45
C LYS A 80 10.29 36.50 11.94
N HIS A 81 11.20 36.81 12.87
CA HIS A 81 11.38 38.17 13.37
C HIS A 81 12.04 39.06 12.32
N LEU A 82 13.00 38.53 11.57
CA LEU A 82 13.65 39.25 10.47
C LEU A 82 12.68 39.58 9.34
N GLN A 83 11.79 38.65 8.97
CA GLN A 83 10.76 38.89 7.95
C GLN A 83 9.73 39.93 8.40
N PHE A 84 9.39 39.98 9.69
CA PHE A 84 8.51 41.00 10.25
C PHE A 84 9.16 42.40 10.26
N VAL A 85 10.45 42.48 10.61
CA VAL A 85 11.23 43.72 10.56
C VAL A 85 11.40 44.22 9.12
N SER A 86 11.26 43.34 8.13
CA SER A 86 11.31 43.68 6.70
C SER A 86 9.99 44.22 6.14
N GLY A 87 8.92 44.32 6.94
CA GLY A 87 7.64 44.91 6.54
C GLY A 87 6.71 43.97 5.76
N VAL A 88 6.94 42.65 5.80
CA VAL A 88 6.01 41.67 5.23
C VAL A 88 4.75 41.57 6.09
N ASP A 89 3.59 41.61 5.43
CA ASP A 89 2.31 41.43 6.10
C ASP A 89 2.15 40.00 6.62
N VAL A 90 1.60 39.87 7.83
CA VAL A 90 1.37 38.60 8.52
C VAL A 90 0.59 37.62 7.65
N THR A 91 -0.41 38.11 6.92
CA THR A 91 -1.26 37.26 6.08
C THR A 91 -0.50 36.63 4.91
N SER A 92 0.44 37.36 4.31
CA SER A 92 1.27 36.85 3.22
C SER A 92 2.26 35.78 3.71
N TYR A 93 2.77 35.92 4.94
CA TYR A 93 3.61 34.90 5.56
C TYR A 93 2.82 33.61 5.79
N TRP A 94 1.63 33.70 6.39
CA TRP A 94 0.77 32.53 6.61
C TRP A 94 0.36 31.83 5.31
N LEU A 95 0.02 32.59 4.26
CA LEU A 95 -0.30 32.03 2.95
C LEU A 95 0.89 31.32 2.30
N ALA A 96 2.09 31.91 2.38
CA ALA A 96 3.30 31.30 1.84
C ALA A 96 3.66 30.01 2.58
N THR A 97 3.58 30.00 3.91
CA THR A 97 3.79 28.81 4.74
C THR A 97 2.76 27.73 4.41
N PHE A 98 1.47 28.09 4.32
CA PHE A 98 0.42 27.12 3.99
C PHE A 98 0.57 26.54 2.58
N ALA A 99 0.95 27.36 1.59
CA ALA A 99 1.20 26.90 0.23
C ALA A 99 2.45 25.99 0.16
N TRP A 100 3.49 26.33 0.92
CA TRP A 100 4.70 25.52 1.03
C TRP A 100 4.41 24.15 1.66
N ASP A 101 3.64 24.12 2.74
CA ASP A 101 3.23 22.88 3.40
C ASP A 101 2.33 22.04 2.49
N LEU A 102 1.39 22.65 1.76
CA LEU A 102 0.53 21.96 0.81
C LEU A 102 1.34 21.30 -0.33
N LEU A 103 2.34 22.01 -0.88
CA LEU A 103 3.21 21.46 -1.92
C LEU A 103 4.04 20.29 -1.40
N ASN A 104 4.61 20.42 -0.20
CA ASN A 104 5.40 19.36 0.43
C ASN A 104 4.55 18.16 0.85
N ALA A 105 3.28 18.36 1.19
CA ALA A 105 2.31 17.30 1.43
C ALA A 105 1.93 16.54 0.15
N LEU A 106 1.87 17.24 -0.98
CA LEU A 106 1.42 16.68 -2.25
C LEU A 106 2.46 15.70 -2.84
N VAL A 107 3.75 15.97 -2.66
CA VAL A 107 4.86 15.12 -3.14
C VAL A 107 4.77 13.67 -2.63
N PRO A 108 4.73 13.38 -1.31
CA PRO A 108 4.67 12.01 -0.81
C PRO A 108 3.34 11.32 -1.11
N VAL A 109 2.24 12.08 -1.19
CA VAL A 109 0.92 11.56 -1.59
C VAL A 109 0.95 11.07 -3.04
N VAL A 110 1.51 11.85 -3.96
CA VAL A 110 1.66 11.47 -5.37
C VAL A 110 2.60 10.29 -5.51
N ILE A 111 3.74 10.28 -4.81
CA ILE A 111 4.68 9.14 -4.81
C ILE A 111 3.97 7.86 -4.34
N SER A 112 3.18 7.93 -3.27
CA SER A 112 2.44 6.78 -2.75
C SER A 112 1.39 6.29 -3.75
N PHE A 113 0.68 7.20 -4.41
CA PHE A 113 -0.30 6.87 -5.45
C PHE A 113 0.36 6.15 -6.63
N VAL A 114 1.49 6.67 -7.13
CA VAL A 114 2.25 6.03 -8.21
C VAL A 114 2.75 4.64 -7.81
N LEU A 115 3.23 4.48 -6.57
CA LEU A 115 3.66 3.19 -6.05
C LEU A 115 2.51 2.18 -6.03
N PHE A 116 1.37 2.54 -5.43
CA PHE A 116 0.21 1.63 -5.40
C PHE A 116 -0.32 1.31 -6.80
N ALA A 117 -0.32 2.28 -7.72
CA ALA A 117 -0.71 2.07 -9.11
C ALA A 117 0.26 1.14 -9.87
N ALA A 118 1.57 1.24 -9.61
CA ALA A 118 2.59 0.41 -10.27
C ALA A 118 2.62 -1.03 -9.75
N PHE A 119 2.47 -1.23 -8.44
CA PHE A 119 2.58 -2.54 -7.80
C PHE A 119 1.28 -3.37 -7.82
N GLN A 120 0.12 -2.77 -8.14
CA GLN A 120 -1.18 -3.46 -8.31
C GLN A 120 -1.48 -4.49 -7.20
N VAL A 121 -1.20 -4.14 -5.95
CA VAL A 121 -1.38 -5.07 -4.82
C VAL A 121 -2.87 -5.23 -4.52
N ASP A 122 -3.34 -6.49 -4.50
CA ASP A 122 -4.71 -6.84 -4.14
C ASP A 122 -5.07 -6.26 -2.76
N GLY A 123 -6.09 -5.40 -2.71
CA GLY A 123 -6.53 -4.68 -1.50
C GLY A 123 -6.13 -3.20 -1.45
N TYR A 124 -5.20 -2.75 -2.29
CA TYR A 124 -4.80 -1.34 -2.44
C TYR A 124 -5.30 -0.72 -3.76
N THR A 125 -6.05 -1.47 -4.57
CA THR A 125 -6.59 -1.04 -5.87
C THR A 125 -8.11 -0.83 -5.81
N GLY A 126 -8.64 0.06 -6.66
CA GLY A 126 -10.08 0.31 -6.79
C GLY A 126 -10.66 1.31 -5.76
N GLN A 127 -11.83 1.02 -5.19
CA GLN A 127 -12.54 1.91 -4.24
C GLN A 127 -11.73 2.21 -2.97
N ALA A 128 -10.85 1.29 -2.55
CA ALA A 128 -9.99 1.46 -1.37
C ALA A 128 -8.92 2.53 -1.57
N LEU A 129 -8.51 2.79 -2.82
CA LEU A 129 -7.46 3.74 -3.18
C LEU A 129 -7.86 5.18 -2.83
N GLY A 130 -9.14 5.52 -3.04
CA GLY A 130 -9.71 6.79 -2.62
C GLY A 130 -9.71 6.95 -1.09
N GLY A 131 -10.04 5.88 -0.36
CA GLY A 131 -9.99 5.88 1.11
C GLY A 131 -8.58 6.07 1.66
N ILE A 132 -7.58 5.42 1.05
CA ILE A 132 -6.17 5.56 1.44
C ILE A 132 -5.66 6.98 1.15
N LEU A 133 -5.98 7.53 -0.02
CA LEU A 133 -5.65 8.92 -0.36
C LEU A 133 -6.25 9.90 0.65
N LEU A 134 -7.53 9.71 0.99
CA LEU A 134 -8.24 10.58 1.93
C LEU A 134 -7.66 10.46 3.35
N LEU A 135 -7.32 9.25 3.80
CA LEU A 135 -6.63 9.02 5.07
C LEU A 135 -5.24 9.66 5.12
N LEU A 136 -4.45 9.55 4.04
CA LEU A 136 -3.12 10.15 3.96
C LEU A 136 -3.19 11.68 3.97
N VAL A 137 -4.14 12.27 3.23
CA VAL A 137 -4.37 13.72 3.23
C VAL A 137 -4.83 14.19 4.60
N CYS A 138 -5.77 13.49 5.25
CA CYS A 138 -6.19 13.80 6.62
C CYS A 138 -5.02 13.71 7.61
N TYR A 139 -4.18 12.68 7.50
CA TYR A 139 -3.01 12.51 8.37
C TYR A 139 -2.05 13.69 8.24
N VAL A 140 -1.75 14.13 7.02
CA VAL A 140 -0.85 15.26 6.79
C VAL A 140 -1.47 16.57 7.31
N ILE A 141 -2.76 16.82 7.07
CA ILE A 141 -3.45 18.02 7.56
C ILE A 141 -3.43 18.09 9.09
N ILE A 142 -3.71 16.98 9.79
CA ILE A 142 -3.70 16.93 11.26
C ILE A 142 -2.32 17.29 11.81
N ILE A 143 -1.26 16.76 11.20
CA ILE A 143 0.11 16.99 11.67
C ILE A 143 0.59 18.40 11.36
N THR A 144 0.25 18.95 10.20
CA THR A 144 0.58 20.34 9.86
C THR A 144 -0.07 21.32 10.83
N ASP A 145 -1.32 21.08 11.26
CA ASP A 145 -1.99 21.89 12.28
C ASP A 145 -1.28 21.82 13.65
N GLU A 146 -0.79 20.63 14.04
CA GLU A 146 -0.06 20.42 15.30
C GLU A 146 1.33 21.08 15.31
N ILE A 147 2.00 21.15 14.16
CA ILE A 147 3.31 21.80 14.01
C ILE A 147 3.22 23.34 14.03
N ILE A 148 2.08 23.87 13.58
CA ILE A 148 1.83 25.31 13.46
C ILE A 148 1.43 25.95 14.81
N ARG A 149 0.88 25.18 15.75
CA ARG A 149 0.62 25.61 17.14
C ARG A 149 1.90 25.71 17.98
#